data_AF-A0A917RPX2-F1
#
_entry.id   AF-A0A917RPX2-F1
#
_cell.length_a   1.000
_cell.length_b   1.000
_cell.length_c   1.000
_cell.angle_alpha   90.00
_cell.angle_beta   90.00
_cell.angle_gamma   90.00
#
_symmetry.space_group_name_H-M   'P 1'
#
loop_
_entity.id
_entity.type
_entity.pdbx_description
1 polymer ?
#
loop_
_entity_poly.entity_id
_entity_poly.type
_entity_poly.pdbx_seq_one_letter_code
_entity_poly.pdbx_strand_id
1 'polypeptide(L)'
;MSVLRRAVKTGLDDEFTLLLAVGADAPGDVQVVPHGEPLTEVAALVDGDRPEDLDFTALVDKIDPHALPGVQQKASASMISTPLAAGFGRFILKLSQAGFPYLIENEAIHLTAARSLNIPVAIAQMIADRTGTSGLLVQRFDRFETGGVWKRSPFEDATQVMGIPPSEKYRADAIEVVEALASVAHAPRVAIRNLYLQFLFAWLGRIHRVRSTAVHRISAPADGTRTGLPTA
;
A
#
# COMPACT_ATOMS: atom_id res chain seq x y z
N MET A 1 -3.62 -12.39 17.38
CA MET A 1 -4.27 -13.49 16.62
C MET A 1 -4.86 -12.86 15.37
N SER A 2 -4.31 -13.15 14.19
CA SER A 2 -4.72 -12.45 12.95
C SER A 2 -6.19 -12.72 12.67
N VAL A 3 -6.89 -11.68 12.25
CA VAL A 3 -8.33 -11.69 12.12
C VAL A 3 -8.77 -12.51 10.89
N LEU A 4 -7.93 -12.54 9.84
CA LEU A 4 -8.05 -13.42 8.66
C LEU A 4 -8.12 -14.93 9.02
N ARG A 5 -7.43 -15.37 10.08
CA ARG A 5 -7.44 -16.76 10.55
C ARG A 5 -8.86 -17.23 10.95
N ARG A 6 -9.65 -16.33 11.55
CA ARG A 6 -10.99 -16.66 12.05
C ARG A 6 -12.03 -16.72 10.94
N ALA A 7 -11.94 -15.86 9.92
CA ALA A 7 -12.88 -15.90 8.79
C ALA A 7 -12.66 -17.13 7.91
N VAL A 8 -11.41 -17.42 7.56
CA VAL A 8 -11.12 -18.52 6.63
C VAL A 8 -10.93 -19.87 7.34
N LYS A 9 -11.05 -19.88 8.69
CA LYS A 9 -10.95 -21.07 9.56
C LYS A 9 -9.70 -21.93 9.30
N THR A 10 -8.58 -21.30 8.91
CA THR A 10 -7.33 -21.99 8.58
C THR A 10 -6.19 -21.69 9.57
N GLY A 11 -5.04 -22.38 9.42
CA GLY A 11 -3.80 -22.11 10.14
C GLY A 11 -3.05 -20.87 9.61
N LEU A 12 -2.08 -20.35 10.36
CA LEU A 12 -1.21 -19.27 9.86
C LEU A 12 -0.24 -19.75 8.77
N ASP A 13 0.05 -21.05 8.77
CA ASP A 13 0.99 -21.68 7.84
C ASP A 13 0.31 -22.05 6.51
N ASP A 14 -1.01 -21.88 6.41
CA ASP A 14 -1.77 -22.06 5.18
C ASP A 14 -1.85 -20.74 4.41
N GLU A 15 -0.69 -20.29 3.94
CA GLU A 15 -0.53 -19.02 3.22
C GLU A 15 -1.35 -18.98 1.93
N PHE A 16 -1.60 -20.13 1.29
CA PHE A 16 -2.37 -20.21 0.05
C PHE A 16 -3.84 -19.89 0.28
N THR A 17 -4.46 -20.44 1.32
CA THR A 17 -5.84 -20.11 1.68
C THR A 17 -5.98 -18.65 2.11
N LEU A 18 -4.99 -18.13 2.84
CA LEU A 18 -4.95 -16.71 3.19
C LEU A 18 -4.82 -15.82 1.93
N LEU A 19 -4.02 -16.25 0.95
CA LEU A 19 -3.85 -15.56 -0.33
C LEU A 19 -5.13 -15.60 -1.17
N LEU A 20 -5.84 -16.72 -1.24
CA LEU A 20 -7.12 -16.81 -1.97
C LEU A 20 -8.19 -15.89 -1.38
N ALA A 21 -8.23 -15.73 -0.06
CA ALA A 21 -9.20 -14.85 0.59
C ALA A 21 -9.01 -13.36 0.26
N VAL A 22 -7.81 -12.97 -0.18
CA VAL A 22 -7.42 -11.55 -0.26
C VAL A 22 -6.79 -11.15 -1.59
N GLY A 23 -6.48 -12.14 -2.42
CA GLY A 23 -5.71 -11.99 -3.64
C GLY A 23 -6.43 -11.25 -4.76
N ALA A 24 -7.75 -11.01 -4.63
CA ALA A 24 -8.52 -10.24 -5.58
C ALA A 24 -8.07 -8.76 -5.67
N ASP A 25 -7.55 -8.18 -4.58
CA ASP A 25 -7.03 -6.80 -4.55
C ASP A 25 -5.67 -6.70 -3.85
N ALA A 26 -4.73 -7.54 -4.28
CA ALA A 26 -3.35 -7.47 -3.79
C ALA A 26 -2.64 -6.16 -4.23
N PRO A 27 -1.58 -5.74 -3.52
CA PRO A 27 -0.69 -4.69 -3.99
C PRO A 27 -0.06 -5.06 -5.34
N GLY A 28 0.05 -4.08 -6.24
CA GLY A 28 0.54 -4.30 -7.60
C GLY A 28 -0.57 -4.73 -8.55
N ASP A 29 -0.22 -5.44 -9.61
CA ASP A 29 -1.12 -5.90 -10.67
C ASP A 29 -1.45 -7.39 -10.61
N VAL A 30 -0.95 -8.11 -9.60
CA VAL A 30 -1.26 -9.51 -9.39
C VAL A 30 -2.66 -9.65 -8.79
N GLN A 31 -3.46 -10.55 -9.38
CA GLN A 31 -4.71 -11.01 -8.81
C GLN A 31 -4.68 -12.53 -8.67
N VAL A 32 -5.12 -13.02 -7.52
CA VAL A 32 -5.26 -14.46 -7.23
C VAL A 32 -6.73 -14.74 -6.95
N VAL A 33 -7.34 -15.54 -7.83
CA VAL A 33 -8.74 -15.95 -7.73
C VAL A 33 -8.83 -17.48 -7.90
N PRO A 34 -9.88 -18.13 -7.39
CA PRO A 34 -10.14 -19.54 -7.65
C PRO A 34 -10.18 -19.84 -9.16
N HIS A 35 -9.76 -21.06 -9.52
CA HIS A 35 -9.76 -21.48 -10.90
C HIS A 35 -11.17 -21.46 -11.50
N GLY A 36 -11.32 -20.83 -12.65
CA GLY A 36 -12.61 -20.68 -13.35
C GLY A 36 -13.38 -19.41 -12.97
N GLU A 37 -12.94 -18.65 -11.96
CA GLU A 37 -13.53 -17.36 -11.64
C GLU A 37 -12.92 -16.24 -12.50
N PRO A 38 -13.73 -15.24 -12.91
CA PRO A 38 -13.25 -14.12 -13.71
C PRO A 38 -12.38 -13.17 -12.88
N LEU A 39 -11.34 -12.64 -13.49
CA LEU A 39 -10.60 -11.50 -12.95
C LEU A 39 -11.50 -10.26 -13.01
N THR A 40 -11.95 -9.81 -11.85
CA THR A 40 -12.86 -8.66 -11.72
C THR A 40 -12.22 -7.54 -10.91
N GLU A 41 -12.63 -6.31 -11.22
CA GLU A 41 -12.28 -5.17 -10.39
C GLU A 41 -13.09 -5.20 -9.10
N VAL A 42 -12.43 -4.89 -7.98
CA VAL A 42 -13.14 -4.78 -6.70
C VAL A 42 -14.04 -3.55 -6.75
N ALA A 43 -15.34 -3.80 -6.56
CA ALA A 43 -16.35 -2.76 -6.50
C ALA A 43 -16.04 -1.76 -5.38
N ALA A 44 -16.51 -0.52 -5.55
CA ALA A 44 -16.44 0.45 -4.46
C ALA A 44 -17.17 -0.11 -3.24
N LEU A 45 -16.48 -0.13 -2.10
CA LEU A 45 -17.05 -0.55 -0.83
C LEU A 45 -17.95 0.55 -0.23
N VAL A 46 -17.75 1.80 -0.67
CA VAL A 46 -18.51 2.96 -0.21
C VAL A 46 -18.96 3.80 -1.40
N ASP A 47 -20.28 3.98 -1.49
CA ASP A 47 -20.97 4.88 -2.41
C ASP A 47 -21.05 6.30 -1.81
N GLY A 48 -19.89 6.84 -1.43
CA GLY A 48 -19.75 8.23 -1.00
C GLY A 48 -19.06 9.02 -2.10
N ASP A 49 -19.59 10.20 -2.42
CA ASP A 49 -18.96 11.11 -3.38
C ASP A 49 -17.78 11.86 -2.75
N ARG A 50 -17.74 11.94 -1.41
CA ARG A 50 -16.70 12.65 -0.67
C ARG A 50 -16.20 11.89 0.55
N PRO A 51 -14.96 12.16 1.01
CA PRO A 51 -14.40 11.52 2.19
C PRO A 51 -15.16 11.77 3.49
N GLU A 52 -15.88 12.89 3.61
CA GLU A 52 -16.63 13.25 4.83
C GLU A 52 -17.88 12.38 5.04
N ASP A 53 -18.36 11.73 3.98
CA ASP A 53 -19.56 10.89 4.01
C ASP A 53 -19.26 9.48 4.56
N LEU A 54 -17.97 9.16 4.77
CA LEU A 54 -17.51 7.87 5.27
C LEU A 54 -17.91 7.66 6.74
N ASP A 55 -18.04 6.40 7.15
CA ASP A 55 -18.13 5.96 8.55
C ASP A 55 -17.01 4.96 8.79
N PHE A 56 -15.99 5.36 9.54
CA PHE A 56 -14.81 4.52 9.74
C PHE A 56 -15.12 3.30 10.60
N THR A 57 -16.07 3.40 11.52
CA THR A 57 -16.48 2.27 12.37
C THR A 57 -17.18 1.23 11.51
N ALA A 58 -18.20 1.65 10.76
CA ALA A 58 -18.90 0.76 9.84
C ALA A 58 -17.98 0.23 8.74
N LEU A 59 -16.98 1.00 8.30
CA LEU A 59 -15.99 0.53 7.34
C LEU A 59 -15.09 -0.54 7.93
N VAL A 60 -14.53 -0.33 9.12
CA VAL A 60 -13.71 -1.34 9.79
C VAL A 60 -14.53 -2.62 10.00
N ASP A 61 -15.81 -2.50 10.33
CA ASP A 61 -16.71 -3.65 10.51
C ASP A 61 -17.13 -4.31 9.18
N LYS A 62 -17.41 -3.55 8.11
CA LYS A 62 -17.83 -4.03 6.77
C LYS A 62 -16.70 -4.59 5.92
N ILE A 63 -15.52 -3.98 6.03
CA ILE A 63 -14.27 -4.53 5.49
C ILE A 63 -14.06 -5.93 6.07
N ASP A 64 -14.70 -6.20 7.21
CA ASP A 64 -14.37 -7.24 8.12
C ASP A 64 -12.89 -7.02 8.50
N PRO A 65 -12.56 -6.79 9.77
CA PRO A 65 -11.16 -6.94 10.13
C PRO A 65 -10.66 -8.36 9.73
N HIS A 66 -11.57 -9.29 9.38
CA HIS A 66 -11.33 -10.63 8.86
C HIS A 66 -11.24 -10.81 7.32
N ALA A 67 -11.33 -9.80 6.43
CA ALA A 67 -11.32 -10.06 4.97
C ALA A 67 -10.36 -9.21 4.09
N LEU A 68 -9.60 -8.26 4.64
CA LEU A 68 -8.57 -7.54 3.86
C LEU A 68 -7.18 -7.50 4.57
N PRO A 69 -6.07 -7.82 3.89
CA PRO A 69 -4.72 -7.70 4.43
C PRO A 69 -4.33 -6.24 4.57
N GLY A 70 -3.87 -5.90 5.76
CA GLY A 70 -3.49 -4.54 6.15
C GLY A 70 -3.85 -4.26 7.61
N VAL A 71 -4.92 -4.92 8.11
CA VAL A 71 -5.20 -5.10 9.55
C VAL A 71 -4.30 -6.20 10.13
N GLN A 72 -3.04 -6.18 9.74
CA GLN A 72 -2.03 -6.93 10.46
C GLN A 72 -1.81 -6.12 11.74
N GLN A 73 -2.21 -6.67 12.89
CA GLN A 73 -1.38 -6.45 14.07
C GLN A 73 -0.03 -7.07 13.73
N LYS A 74 0.78 -6.33 12.97
CA LYS A 74 2.22 -6.56 12.95
C LYS A 74 2.55 -6.51 14.42
N ALA A 75 3.27 -7.48 14.95
CA ALA A 75 3.73 -7.50 16.33
C ALA A 75 4.67 -6.31 16.68
N SER A 76 4.59 -5.22 15.91
CA SER A 76 5.25 -3.93 16.04
C SER A 76 4.49 -2.76 15.38
N ALA A 77 3.25 -2.87 14.85
CA ALA A 77 2.57 -1.76 14.14
C ALA A 77 1.27 -1.29 14.81
N SER A 78 1.27 -0.02 15.15
CA SER A 78 0.29 0.74 15.94
C SER A 78 -0.87 1.36 15.13
N MET A 79 -0.98 1.04 13.85
CA MET A 79 -1.94 1.64 12.90
C MET A 79 -2.78 0.57 12.21
N ILE A 80 -4.07 0.81 12.03
CA ILE A 80 -4.92 0.01 11.12
C ILE A 80 -4.74 0.58 9.72
N SER A 81 -4.41 -0.25 8.73
CA SER A 81 -4.31 0.15 7.32
C SER A 81 -5.19 -0.74 6.48
N THR A 82 -6.10 -0.18 5.69
CA THR A 82 -7.10 -0.99 5.00
C THR A 82 -7.36 -0.48 3.59
N PRO A 83 -7.32 -1.34 2.56
CA PRO A 83 -7.77 -0.96 1.22
C PRO A 83 -9.19 -0.41 1.26
N LEU A 84 -9.41 0.70 0.57
CA LEU A 84 -10.71 1.34 0.45
C LEU A 84 -10.94 1.70 -1.02
N ALA A 85 -11.92 1.03 -1.63
CA ALA A 85 -12.47 1.43 -2.90
C ALA A 85 -13.66 2.37 -2.66
N ALA A 86 -13.55 3.60 -3.14
CA ALA A 86 -14.61 4.60 -3.09
C ALA A 86 -14.96 5.04 -4.53
N GLY A 87 -16.13 5.64 -4.73
CA GLY A 87 -16.53 6.17 -6.03
C GLY A 87 -15.49 7.13 -6.63
N PHE A 88 -14.84 7.92 -5.76
CA PHE A 88 -13.84 8.92 -6.14
C PHE A 88 -12.38 8.41 -6.13
N GLY A 89 -12.13 7.12 -5.87
CA GLY A 89 -10.77 6.61 -5.96
C GLY A 89 -10.49 5.25 -5.32
N ARG A 90 -9.20 4.92 -5.27
CA ARG A 90 -8.66 3.73 -4.61
C ARG A 90 -7.62 4.15 -3.60
N PHE A 91 -7.82 3.74 -2.36
CA PHE A 91 -7.09 4.26 -1.21
C PHE A 91 -6.63 3.14 -0.29
N ILE A 92 -5.72 3.51 0.61
CA ILE A 92 -5.45 2.82 1.87
C ILE A 92 -5.90 3.78 2.96
N LEU A 93 -6.96 3.43 3.68
CA LEU A 93 -7.43 4.16 4.85
C LEU A 93 -6.56 3.75 6.05
N LYS A 94 -6.02 4.75 6.74
CA LYS A 94 -5.19 4.58 7.93
C LYS A 94 -5.88 5.18 9.15
N LEU A 95 -6.00 4.40 10.21
CA LEU A 95 -6.64 4.79 11.48
C LEU A 95 -5.68 4.58 12.65
N SER A 96 -5.74 5.51 13.61
CA SER A 96 -5.01 5.40 14.87
C SER A 96 -5.59 4.30 15.76
N GLN A 97 -4.74 3.58 16.50
CA GLN A 97 -5.18 2.60 17.50
C GLN A 97 -5.09 3.19 18.92
N ALA A 98 -5.91 2.63 19.82
CA ALA A 98 -5.82 2.92 21.24
C ALA A 98 -4.39 2.62 21.76
N GLY A 99 -3.75 3.62 22.37
CA GLY A 99 -2.38 3.51 22.89
C GLY A 99 -1.30 4.20 22.05
N PHE A 100 -1.62 4.65 20.83
CA PHE A 100 -0.68 5.39 19.96
C PHE A 100 -1.35 6.65 19.39
N PRO A 101 -1.56 7.69 20.23
CA PRO A 101 -2.15 8.93 19.77
C PRO A 101 -1.25 9.61 18.74
N TYR A 102 -1.88 10.39 17.85
CA TYR A 102 -1.21 11.21 16.83
C TYR A 102 -0.43 10.46 15.75
N LEU A 103 -0.63 9.14 15.60
CA LEU A 103 0.17 8.35 14.68
C LEU A 103 -0.12 8.68 13.20
N ILE A 104 -1.39 8.88 12.86
CA ILE A 104 -1.80 9.24 11.49
C ILE A 104 -1.43 10.70 11.17
N GLU A 105 -1.50 11.59 12.16
CA GLU A 105 -1.10 13.00 12.06
C GLU A 105 0.42 13.12 11.86
N ASN A 106 1.18 12.33 12.62
CA ASN A 106 2.62 12.24 12.43
C ASN A 106 2.97 11.78 11.01
N GLU A 107 2.28 10.75 10.49
CA GLU A 107 2.50 10.31 9.11
C GLU A 107 2.13 11.40 8.09
N ALA A 108 1.00 12.10 8.27
CA ALA A 108 0.57 13.17 7.38
C ALA A 108 1.59 14.32 7.30
N ILE A 109 2.16 14.72 8.43
CA ILE A 109 3.20 15.77 8.50
C ILE A 109 4.45 15.32 7.74
N HIS A 110 4.89 14.07 7.92
CA HIS A 110 6.07 13.54 7.21
C HIS A 110 5.84 13.45 5.69
N LEU A 111 4.66 13.01 5.25
CA LEU A 111 4.31 12.98 3.82
C LEU A 111 4.28 14.39 3.22
N THR A 112 3.75 15.37 3.97
CA THR A 112 3.73 16.78 3.55
C THR A 112 5.14 17.34 3.43
N ALA A 113 6.00 17.08 4.42
CA ALA A 113 7.39 17.53 4.43
C ALA A 113 8.23 16.85 3.32
N ALA A 114 8.02 15.57 3.07
CA ALA A 114 8.70 14.88 1.96
C ALA A 114 8.29 15.47 0.61
N ARG A 115 7.00 15.76 0.43
CA ARG A 115 6.46 16.38 -0.79
C ARG A 115 7.02 17.79 -1.03
N SER A 116 7.15 18.61 0.02
CA SER A 116 7.74 19.96 -0.11
C SER A 116 9.22 19.94 -0.48
N LEU A 117 9.91 18.82 -0.23
CA LEU A 117 11.28 18.56 -0.65
C LEU A 117 11.39 17.88 -2.02
N ASN A 118 10.28 17.76 -2.76
CA ASN A 118 10.20 17.04 -4.05
C ASN A 118 10.64 15.57 -3.95
N ILE A 119 10.47 14.94 -2.79
CA ILE A 119 10.65 13.49 -2.65
C ILE A 119 9.36 12.82 -3.15
N PRO A 120 9.44 11.87 -4.09
CA PRO A 120 8.26 11.14 -4.56
C PRO A 120 7.63 10.36 -3.39
N VAL A 121 6.40 10.72 -3.04
CA VAL A 121 5.60 10.08 -1.99
C VAL A 121 4.15 9.97 -2.44
N ALA A 122 3.41 9.03 -1.85
CA ALA A 122 1.99 8.89 -2.12
C ALA A 122 1.21 10.18 -1.78
N ILE A 123 0.16 10.43 -2.54
CA ILE A 123 -0.83 11.46 -2.21
C ILE A 123 -1.58 10.97 -0.98
N ALA A 124 -1.74 11.85 0.00
CA ALA A 124 -2.44 11.53 1.23
C ALA A 124 -3.15 12.76 1.78
N GLN A 125 -4.29 12.54 2.41
CA GLN A 125 -5.15 13.57 2.96
C GLN A 125 -5.65 13.15 4.35
N MET A 126 -5.54 14.06 5.31
CA MET A 126 -6.24 13.92 6.59
C MET A 126 -7.72 14.18 6.36
N ILE A 127 -8.55 13.24 6.80
CA ILE A 127 -10.00 13.30 6.68
C ILE A 127 -10.62 13.03 8.05
N ALA A 128 -11.84 13.52 8.25
CA ALA A 128 -12.69 13.14 9.37
C ALA A 128 -13.92 12.46 8.81
N ASP A 129 -14.35 11.37 9.44
CA ASP A 129 -15.60 10.70 9.09
C ASP A 129 -16.81 11.47 9.63
N ARG A 130 -18.03 10.98 9.33
CA ARG A 130 -19.26 11.62 9.81
C ARG A 130 -19.43 11.63 11.34
N THR A 131 -18.62 10.89 12.08
CA THR A 131 -18.60 10.85 13.55
C THR A 131 -17.53 11.76 14.15
N GLY A 132 -16.71 12.41 13.32
CA GLY A 132 -15.59 13.25 13.73
C GLY A 132 -14.32 12.44 14.03
N THR A 133 -14.27 11.16 13.68
CA THR A 133 -13.08 10.33 13.85
C THR A 133 -12.08 10.64 12.75
N SER A 134 -10.83 10.92 13.13
CA SER A 134 -9.74 11.22 12.18
C SER A 134 -9.21 9.97 11.48
N GLY A 135 -8.90 10.12 10.19
CA GLY A 135 -8.26 9.10 9.36
C GLY A 135 -7.29 9.73 8.38
N LEU A 136 -6.28 8.96 7.96
CA LEU A 136 -5.38 9.34 6.88
C LEU A 136 -5.72 8.52 5.64
N LEU A 137 -6.23 9.18 4.61
CA LEU A 137 -6.57 8.56 3.34
C LEU A 137 -5.36 8.65 2.40
N VAL A 138 -4.70 7.53 2.13
CA VAL A 138 -3.53 7.46 1.23
C VAL A 138 -3.98 6.93 -0.12
N GLN A 139 -3.78 7.69 -1.19
CA GLN A 139 -4.10 7.25 -2.54
C GLN A 139 -3.16 6.13 -2.97
N ARG A 140 -3.74 5.05 -3.51
CA ARG A 140 -2.99 3.93 -4.07
C ARG A 140 -2.31 4.36 -5.36
N PHE A 141 -0.98 4.34 -5.37
CA PHE A 141 -0.19 4.66 -6.56
C PHE A 141 -0.20 3.53 -7.60
N ASP A 142 -0.63 2.33 -7.22
CA ASP A 142 -0.74 1.14 -8.06
C ASP A 142 -2.13 0.95 -8.68
N ARG A 143 -2.99 1.98 -8.58
CA ARG A 143 -4.34 2.01 -9.14
C ARG A 143 -4.55 3.32 -9.89
N PHE A 144 -5.07 3.23 -11.11
CA PHE A 144 -5.36 4.41 -11.93
C PHE A 144 -6.56 4.16 -12.81
N GLU A 145 -7.28 5.23 -13.16
CA GLU A 145 -8.46 5.14 -14.03
C GLU A 145 -8.10 5.53 -15.47
N THR A 146 -8.66 4.83 -16.45
CA THR A 146 -8.57 5.19 -17.85
C THR A 146 -9.90 4.92 -18.53
N GLY A 147 -10.59 5.98 -18.97
CA GLY A 147 -11.87 5.86 -19.67
C GLY A 147 -12.98 5.25 -18.83
N GLY A 148 -13.06 5.58 -17.53
CA GLY A 148 -14.06 5.02 -16.61
C GLY A 148 -13.72 3.63 -16.06
N VAL A 149 -12.55 3.08 -16.42
CA VAL A 149 -12.13 1.73 -16.03
C VAL A 149 -10.88 1.81 -15.17
N TRP A 150 -10.94 1.18 -14.00
CA TRP A 150 -9.79 1.03 -13.12
C TRP A 150 -8.79 0.01 -13.67
N LYS A 151 -7.51 0.39 -13.61
CA LYS A 151 -6.36 -0.41 -14.01
C LYS A 151 -5.37 -0.49 -12.84
N ARG A 152 -4.56 -1.53 -12.88
CA ARG A 152 -3.51 -1.80 -11.89
C ARG A 152 -2.14 -1.52 -12.51
N SER A 153 -1.20 -1.07 -11.69
CA SER A 153 0.20 -0.94 -12.10
C SER A 153 1.06 -1.98 -11.37
N PRO A 154 1.95 -2.72 -12.07
CA PRO A 154 2.90 -3.62 -11.43
C PRO A 154 3.85 -2.85 -10.51
N PHE A 155 4.11 -3.43 -9.34
CA PHE A 155 5.23 -3.05 -8.48
C PHE A 155 5.59 -4.19 -7.53
N GLU A 156 6.83 -4.17 -7.06
CA GLU A 156 7.33 -5.08 -6.02
C GLU A 156 7.99 -4.24 -4.92
N ASP A 157 7.95 -4.72 -3.68
CA ASP A 157 8.75 -4.15 -2.59
C ASP A 157 10.19 -4.71 -2.57
N ALA A 158 11.06 -4.07 -1.80
CA ALA A 158 12.45 -4.51 -1.66
C ALA A 158 12.60 -5.97 -1.22
N THR A 159 11.74 -6.47 -0.33
CA THR A 159 11.85 -7.85 0.16
C THR A 159 11.51 -8.86 -0.94
N GLN A 160 10.50 -8.55 -1.77
CA GLN A 160 10.14 -9.35 -2.93
C GLN A 160 11.27 -9.35 -3.98
N VAL A 161 11.82 -8.17 -4.31
CA VAL A 161 12.94 -8.06 -5.26
C VAL A 161 14.17 -8.83 -4.78
N MET A 162 14.46 -8.80 -3.48
CA MET A 162 15.59 -9.51 -2.87
C MET A 162 15.31 -10.99 -2.61
N GLY A 163 14.08 -11.47 -2.80
CA GLY A 163 13.69 -12.85 -2.53
C GLY A 163 13.78 -13.26 -1.06
N ILE A 164 13.63 -12.30 -0.13
CA ILE A 164 13.67 -12.56 1.32
C ILE A 164 12.26 -12.54 1.92
N PRO A 165 11.97 -13.37 2.93
CA PRO A 165 10.66 -13.39 3.55
C PRO A 165 10.37 -12.07 4.31
N PRO A 166 9.10 -11.65 4.44
CA PRO A 166 8.73 -10.42 5.14
C PRO A 166 9.20 -10.35 6.61
N SER A 167 9.40 -11.49 7.27
CA SER A 167 9.96 -11.61 8.62
C SER A 167 11.41 -11.12 8.71
N GLU A 168 12.16 -11.19 7.60
CA GLU A 168 13.57 -10.80 7.49
C GLU A 168 13.76 -9.40 6.89
N LYS A 169 12.71 -8.57 6.81
CA LYS A 169 12.81 -7.21 6.23
C LYS A 169 13.84 -6.26 6.87
N TYR A 170 14.36 -6.61 8.06
CA TYR A 170 15.40 -5.84 8.75
C TYR A 170 16.80 -6.45 8.62
N ARG A 171 16.91 -7.60 7.94
CA ARG A 171 18.17 -8.31 7.72
C ARG A 171 19.08 -7.51 6.79
N ALA A 172 18.53 -7.01 5.67
CA ALA A 172 19.28 -6.27 4.70
C ALA A 172 19.59 -4.85 5.18
N ASP A 173 20.80 -4.37 4.92
CA ASP A 173 21.15 -2.97 5.13
C ASP A 173 20.58 -2.06 4.02
N ALA A 174 20.72 -0.75 4.20
CA ALA A 174 20.15 0.21 3.26
C ALA A 174 20.86 0.21 1.88
N ILE A 175 22.16 -0.11 1.84
CA ILE A 175 22.93 -0.16 0.61
C ILE A 175 22.49 -1.38 -0.21
N GLU A 176 22.38 -2.55 0.41
CA GLU A 176 21.91 -3.77 -0.24
C GLU A 176 20.51 -3.58 -0.86
N VAL A 177 19.60 -2.93 -0.12
CA VAL A 177 18.26 -2.60 -0.61
C VAL A 177 18.32 -1.65 -1.81
N VAL A 178 19.16 -0.61 -1.74
CA VAL A 178 19.31 0.36 -2.84
C VAL A 178 19.86 -0.31 -4.09
N GLU A 179 20.87 -1.17 -3.94
CA GLU A 179 21.48 -1.90 -5.05
C GLU A 179 20.49 -2.86 -5.70
N ALA A 180 19.77 -3.64 -4.89
CA ALA A 180 18.74 -4.57 -5.37
C ALA A 180 17.66 -3.84 -6.17
N LEU A 181 17.09 -2.77 -5.62
CA LEU A 181 16.07 -1.97 -6.27
C LEU A 181 16.59 -1.25 -7.53
N ALA A 182 17.82 -0.75 -7.51
CA ALA A 182 18.43 -0.10 -8.66
C ALA A 182 18.72 -1.08 -9.80
N SER A 183 19.04 -2.34 -9.50
CA SER A 183 19.36 -3.37 -10.49
C SER A 183 18.17 -3.71 -11.41
N VAL A 184 16.94 -3.55 -10.91
CA VAL A 184 15.70 -3.82 -11.65
C VAL A 184 15.00 -2.56 -12.17
N ALA A 185 15.51 -1.38 -11.81
CA ALA A 185 14.92 -0.12 -12.22
C ALA A 185 15.30 0.24 -13.67
N HIS A 186 14.34 0.77 -14.43
CA HIS A 186 14.61 1.27 -15.78
C HIS A 186 15.65 2.40 -15.82
N ALA A 187 15.70 3.22 -14.77
CA ALA A 187 16.66 4.31 -14.61
C ALA A 187 17.43 4.17 -13.28
N PRO A 188 18.46 3.30 -13.20
CA PRO A 188 19.13 2.96 -11.95
C PRO A 188 19.70 4.17 -11.21
N ARG A 189 20.30 5.13 -11.92
CA ARG A 189 20.88 6.34 -11.30
C ARG A 189 19.80 7.24 -10.66
N VAL A 190 18.62 7.31 -11.27
CA VAL A 190 17.48 8.07 -10.72
C VAL A 190 16.91 7.34 -9.50
N ALA A 191 16.80 6.01 -9.58
CA ALA A 191 16.37 5.18 -8.46
C ALA A 191 17.30 5.35 -7.25
N ILE A 192 18.61 5.21 -7.44
CA ILE A 192 19.63 5.41 -6.39
C ILE A 192 19.48 6.79 -5.74
N ARG A 193 19.38 7.85 -6.56
CA ARG A 193 19.18 9.23 -6.05
C ARG A 193 17.93 9.32 -5.18
N ASN A 194 16.79 8.82 -5.65
CA ASN A 194 15.52 8.94 -4.95
C ASN A 194 15.51 8.11 -3.66
N LEU A 195 16.07 6.90 -3.68
CA LEU A 195 16.20 6.05 -2.50
C LEU A 195 17.15 6.66 -1.47
N TYR A 196 18.26 7.26 -1.90
CA TYR A 196 19.16 8.01 -1.03
C TYR A 196 18.45 9.19 -0.35
N LEU A 197 17.68 9.97 -1.10
CA LEU A 197 16.90 11.09 -0.54
C LEU A 197 15.85 10.62 0.46
N GLN A 198 15.16 9.51 0.18
CA GLN A 198 14.21 8.91 1.13
C GLN A 198 14.92 8.43 2.40
N PHE A 199 16.07 7.77 2.27
CA PHE A 199 16.87 7.34 3.41
C PHE A 199 17.34 8.53 4.27
N LEU A 200 17.86 9.59 3.64
CA LEU A 200 18.32 10.78 4.33
C LEU A 200 17.17 11.50 5.05
N PHE A 201 16.03 11.64 4.38
CA PHE A 201 14.82 12.21 4.98
C PHE A 201 14.36 11.40 6.20
N ALA A 202 14.36 10.07 6.07
CA ALA A 202 14.02 9.17 7.17
C ALA A 202 14.95 9.30 8.37
N TRP A 203 16.26 9.37 8.09
CA TRP A 203 17.28 9.51 9.13
C TRP A 203 17.14 10.84 9.88
N LEU A 204 16.96 11.95 9.16
CA LEU A 204 16.76 13.28 9.73
C LEU A 204 15.46 13.38 10.53
N GLY A 205 14.36 12.84 9.98
CA GLY A 205 13.04 12.83 10.61
C GLY A 205 12.91 11.82 11.76
N ARG A 206 13.98 11.07 12.09
CA ARG A 206 13.94 9.95 13.05
C ARG A 206 12.84 8.94 12.74
N ILE A 207 12.60 8.71 11.46
CA ILE A 207 11.69 7.68 10.98
C ILE A 207 12.44 6.35 11.01
N HIS A 208 12.34 5.62 12.11
CA HIS A 208 13.10 4.38 12.33
C HIS A 208 12.66 3.19 11.46
N ARG A 209 11.81 3.38 10.43
CA ARG A 209 11.11 2.29 9.70
C ARG A 209 11.05 2.47 8.18
N VAL A 210 12.12 2.91 7.52
CA VAL A 210 12.13 3.24 6.08
C VAL A 210 12.81 2.18 5.20
N ARG A 211 12.52 0.89 5.41
CA ARG A 211 13.12 -0.20 4.60
C ARG A 211 12.12 -0.98 3.71
N SER A 212 10.85 -0.58 3.68
CA SER A 212 9.84 -1.15 2.78
C SER A 212 9.54 -0.17 1.64
N THR A 213 10.53 0.11 0.81
CA THR A 213 10.34 0.93 -0.39
C THR A 213 9.89 0.06 -1.55
N ALA A 214 8.92 0.54 -2.33
CA ALA A 214 8.39 -0.11 -3.51
C ALA A 214 9.06 0.43 -4.78
N VAL A 215 9.26 -0.43 -5.78
CA VAL A 215 9.71 -0.06 -7.12
C VAL A 215 8.74 -0.62 -8.15
N HIS A 216 8.35 0.23 -9.09
CA HIS A 216 7.62 -0.21 -10.28
C HIS A 216 8.56 -0.99 -11.20
N ARG A 217 8.25 -2.26 -11.44
CA ARG A 217 8.83 -2.99 -12.57
C ARG A 217 8.02 -2.56 -13.81
N ILE A 218 8.63 -1.77 -14.69
CA ILE A 218 8.07 -1.57 -16.03
C ILE A 218 8.39 -2.83 -16.82
N SER A 219 7.46 -3.77 -16.86
CA SER A 219 7.50 -4.83 -17.85
C SER A 219 7.40 -4.16 -19.22
N ALA A 220 8.50 -4.15 -19.99
CA ALA A 220 8.39 -3.79 -21.39
C ALA A 220 7.43 -4.80 -22.05
N PRO A 221 6.42 -4.37 -22.82
CA PRO A 221 5.65 -5.31 -23.63
C PRO A 221 6.62 -6.07 -24.55
N ALA A 222 6.38 -7.39 -24.71
CA ALA A 222 7.19 -8.25 -25.56
C ALA A 222 7.24 -7.74 -27.02
N ASP A 223 6.23 -6.95 -27.43
CA ASP A 223 6.25 -6.13 -28.64
C ASP A 223 6.68 -4.70 -28.28
N GLY A 224 7.76 -4.21 -28.90
CA GLY A 224 8.48 -2.96 -28.60
C GLY A 224 7.71 -1.64 -28.73
N THR A 225 6.40 -1.61 -28.52
CA THR A 225 5.61 -0.38 -28.41
C THR A 225 5.82 0.25 -27.03
N ARG A 226 6.56 1.36 -27.00
CA ARG A 226 6.69 2.23 -25.83
C ARG A 226 5.31 2.81 -25.47
N THR A 227 4.67 2.31 -24.41
CA THR A 227 3.58 3.04 -23.77
C THR A 227 4.21 4.17 -22.96
N GLY A 228 4.01 5.41 -23.43
CA GLY A 228 4.41 6.60 -22.70
C GLY A 228 3.74 6.61 -21.31
N LEU A 229 4.55 6.87 -20.29
CA LEU A 229 4.01 7.30 -18.99
C LEU A 229 3.15 8.55 -19.21
N PRO A 230 1.94 8.64 -18.63
CA PRO A 230 1.30 9.93 -18.50
C PRO A 230 2.19 10.80 -17.62
N THR A 231 2.64 11.92 -18.18
CA THR A 231 3.26 13.01 -17.42
C THR A 231 2.27 13.48 -16.36
N ALA A 232 2.73 13.49 -15.11
CA ALA A 232 2.09 14.17 -14.00
C ALA A 232 2.12 15.70 -14.20
#